data_AF-A0A2V4VWC1-F1
#
_entry.id   AF-A0A2V4VWC1-F1
#
_cell.length_a   1.000
_cell.length_b   1.000
_cell.length_c   1.000
_cell.angle_alpha   90.00
_cell.angle_beta   90.00
_cell.angle_gamma   90.00
#
_symmetry.space_group_name_H-M   'P 1'
#
loop_
_entity.id
_entity.type
_entity.pdbx_description
1 polymer ?
#
loop_
_entity_poly.entity_id
_entity_poly.type
_entity_poly.pdbx_seq_one_letter_code
_entity_poly.pdbx_strand_id
1 'polypeptide(L)' 'MKIDKFVKQVTKKLDAEGVKYEVIGDEHSFAISPTCTIHTNNCTIEINKNRITVNEKAADDIEDMIDLILEVEYYSV' A
#
# COMPACT_ATOMS: atom_id res chain seq x y z
N MET A 1 -6.97 8.29 -12.22
CA MET A 1 -7.47 7.13 -11.46
C MET A 1 -7.98 7.65 -10.12
N LYS A 2 -9.11 7.14 -9.60
CA LYS A 2 -9.54 7.53 -8.26
C LYS A 2 -8.77 6.68 -7.23
N ILE A 3 -8.27 7.30 -6.17
CA ILE A 3 -7.40 6.65 -5.16
C ILE A 3 -8.10 5.49 -4.44
N ASP A 4 -9.40 5.58 -4.22
CA ASP A 4 -10.23 4.51 -3.64
C ASP A 4 -10.13 3.19 -4.43
N LYS A 5 -10.18 3.27 -5.77
CA LYS A 5 -10.04 2.11 -6.64
C LYS A 5 -8.64 1.50 -6.52
N PHE A 6 -7.64 2.34 -6.34
CA PHE A 6 -6.25 1.90 -6.25
C PHE A 6 -5.94 1.27 -4.90
N VAL A 7 -6.39 1.89 -3.80
CA VAL A 7 -6.35 1.30 -2.45
C VAL A 7 -7.03 -0.07 -2.47
N LYS A 8 -8.22 -0.20 -3.09
CA LYS A 8 -8.91 -1.49 -3.24
C LYS A 8 -8.11 -2.54 -4.03
N GLN A 9 -7.29 -2.12 -5.00
CA GLN A 9 -6.41 -3.05 -5.73
C GLN A 9 -5.24 -3.50 -4.86
N VAL A 10 -4.61 -2.57 -4.14
CA VAL A 10 -3.52 -2.84 -3.20
C VAL A 10 -3.97 -3.79 -2.11
N THR A 11 -5.07 -3.48 -1.42
CA THR A 11 -5.59 -4.32 -0.32
C THR A 11 -5.96 -5.73 -0.81
N LYS A 12 -6.59 -5.85 -1.99
CA LYS A 12 -6.92 -7.15 -2.57
C LYS A 12 -5.68 -8.00 -2.85
N LYS A 13 -4.58 -7.37 -3.26
CA LYS A 13 -3.33 -8.08 -3.54
C LYS A 13 -2.64 -8.49 -2.24
N LEU A 14 -2.63 -7.63 -1.21
CA LEU A 14 -2.16 -7.99 0.13
C LEU A 14 -2.95 -9.17 0.72
N ASP A 15 -4.28 -9.17 0.57
CA ASP A 15 -5.13 -10.30 0.98
C ASP A 15 -4.76 -11.59 0.26
N ALA A 16 -4.44 -11.52 -1.04
CA ALA A 16 -4.07 -12.68 -1.85
C ALA A 16 -2.72 -13.28 -1.43
N GLU A 17 -1.77 -12.44 -1.00
CA GLU A 17 -0.47 -12.87 -0.46
C GLU A 17 -0.55 -13.26 1.03
N GLY A 18 -1.70 -13.08 1.68
CA GLY A 18 -1.87 -13.38 3.11
C GLY A 18 -1.18 -12.38 4.05
N VAL A 19 -0.86 -11.18 3.56
CA VAL A 19 -0.24 -10.11 4.35
C VAL A 19 -1.31 -9.39 5.16
N LYS A 20 -1.12 -9.28 6.47
CA LYS A 20 -2.00 -8.49 7.33
C LYS A 20 -1.72 -7.01 7.15
N TYR A 21 -2.77 -6.21 7.09
CA TYR A 21 -2.66 -4.76 6.95
C TYR A 21 -3.75 -3.99 7.69
N GLU A 22 -3.47 -2.71 7.93
CA GLU A 22 -4.40 -1.70 8.42
C GLU A 22 -4.36 -0.49 7.49
N VAL A 23 -5.52 -0.04 7.03
CA VAL A 23 -5.64 1.16 6.18
C VAL A 23 -5.92 2.37 7.06
N ILE A 24 -5.10 3.41 6.95
CA ILE A 24 -5.29 4.67 7.65
C ILE A 24 -6.02 5.67 6.76
N GLY A 25 -7.22 6.05 7.21
CA GLY A 25 -8.12 6.96 6.52
C GLY A 25 -9.33 6.25 5.92
N ASP A 26 -10.27 7.05 5.41
CA ASP A 26 -11.53 6.58 4.82
C ASP A 26 -11.81 7.26 3.47
N GLU A 27 -12.88 6.83 2.79
CA GLU A 27 -13.28 7.37 1.48
C GLU A 27 -13.50 8.89 1.50
N HIS A 28 -13.89 9.47 2.65
CA HIS A 28 -14.02 10.92 2.82
C HIS A 28 -12.66 11.62 2.91
N SER A 29 -11.73 11.05 3.67
CA SER A 29 -10.36 11.54 3.82
C SER A 29 -9.64 11.54 2.48
N PHE A 30 -9.84 10.49 1.68
CA PHE A 30 -9.26 10.34 0.35
C PHE A 30 -9.79 11.34 -0.68
N ALA A 31 -11.02 11.82 -0.51
CA ALA A 31 -11.61 12.84 -1.37
C ALA A 31 -11.04 14.24 -1.09
N ILE A 32 -10.65 14.51 0.15
CA ILE A 32 -10.10 15.81 0.59
C ILE A 32 -8.59 15.85 0.33
N SER A 33 -7.89 14.78 0.68
CA SER A 33 -6.46 14.58 0.41
C SER A 33 -6.29 13.24 -0.30
N PRO A 34 -5.83 13.20 -1.57
CA PRO A 34 -5.66 11.96 -2.32
C PRO A 34 -4.38 11.23 -1.86
N THR A 35 -4.32 10.95 -0.57
CA THR A 35 -3.25 10.28 0.14
C THR A 35 -3.84 9.18 1.01
N CYS A 36 -3.25 7.99 0.98
CA CYS A 36 -3.61 6.87 1.82
C CYS A 36 -2.33 6.25 2.39
N THR A 37 -2.36 5.88 3.67
CA THR A 37 -1.28 5.12 4.30
C THR A 37 -1.82 3.75 4.69
N ILE A 38 -1.06 2.70 4.41
CA ILE A 38 -1.40 1.32 4.78
C ILE A 38 -0.21 0.79 5.57
N HIS A 39 -0.46 0.28 6.77
CA HIS A 39 0.54 -0.39 7.59
C HIS A 39 0.39 -1.91 7.41
N THR A 40 1.50 -2.59 7.16
CA THR A 40 1.62 -4.05 7.36
C THR A 40 2.39 -4.29 8.67
N ASN A 41 2.84 -5.52 8.95
CA ASN A 41 3.58 -5.76 10.20
C ASN A 41 4.92 -5.01 10.21
N ASN A 42 5.60 -4.96 9.06
CA ASN A 42 6.96 -4.47 8.91
C ASN A 42 7.10 -3.35 7.86
N CYS A 43 6.02 -2.99 7.16
CA CYS A 43 6.04 -1.96 6.12
C CYS A 43 5.04 -0.84 6.37
N THR A 44 5.42 0.36 5.94
CA THR A 44 4.51 1.48 5.71
C THR A 44 4.42 1.72 4.21
N ILE A 45 3.20 1.62 3.68
CA ILE A 45 2.88 1.84 2.28
C ILE A 45 2.19 3.19 2.20
N GLU A 46 2.71 4.12 1.41
CA GLU A 46 2.07 5.42 1.17
C GLU A 46 1.67 5.53 -0.29
N ILE A 47 0.42 5.92 -0.51
CA ILE A 47 -0.17 6.11 -1.82
C ILE A 47 -0.51 7.58 -1.94
N ASN A 48 0.10 8.29 -2.88
CA ASN A 48 -0.20 9.69 -3.16
C ASN A 48 -0.44 9.89 -4.66
N LYS A 49 -1.70 10.12 -5.03
CA LYS A 49 -2.17 10.25 -6.42
C LYS A 49 -1.78 9.04 -7.30
N ASN A 50 -0.57 9.09 -7.88
CA ASN A 50 -0.03 8.09 -8.80
C ASN A 50 1.32 7.52 -8.33
N ARG A 51 1.78 7.87 -7.12
CA ARG A 51 3.03 7.37 -6.57
C ARG A 51 2.73 6.43 -5.41
N ILE A 52 3.42 5.30 -5.40
CA ILE A 52 3.46 4.38 -4.27
C ILE A 52 4.87 4.44 -3.66
N THR A 53 4.94 4.45 -2.34
CA THR A 53 6.18 4.20 -1.62
C THR A 53 5.98 3.09 -0.60
N VAL A 54 6.98 2.23 -0.42
CA VAL A 54 7.06 1.19 0.62
C VAL A 54 8.32 1.48 1.43
N ASN A 55 8.19 1.84 2.70
CA ASN A 55 9.31 2.24 3.56
C ASN A 55 10.24 3.25 2.85
N GLU A 56 9.66 4.31 2.29
CA GLU A 56 10.33 5.39 1.53
C GLU A 56 10.91 4.98 0.16
N LYS A 57 10.93 3.68 -0.20
CA LYS A 57 11.29 3.22 -1.54
C LYS A 57 10.12 3.43 -2.49
N ALA A 58 10.35 4.07 -3.64
CA ALA A 58 9.33 4.20 -4.66
C ALA A 58 9.08 2.84 -5.31
N ALA A 59 7.81 2.52 -5.54
CA ALA A 59 7.41 1.40 -6.38
C ALA A 59 6.83 1.93 -7.69
N ASP A 60 7.21 1.30 -8.80
CA ASP A 60 6.78 1.71 -10.14
C ASP A 60 5.34 1.27 -10.44
N ASP A 61 4.92 0.13 -9.89
CA ASP A 61 3.56 -0.40 -9.97
C ASP A 61 3.17 -1.23 -8.74
N ILE A 62 1.99 -1.86 -8.79
CA ILE A 62 1.46 -2.67 -7.68
C ILE A 62 2.27 -3.96 -7.47
N GLU A 63 2.78 -4.57 -8.55
CA GLU A 63 3.54 -5.82 -8.43
C GLU A 63 4.91 -5.53 -7.79
N ASP A 64 5.60 -4.48 -8.24
CA ASP A 64 6.85 -4.00 -7.64
C ASP A 64 6.66 -3.62 -6.15
N MET A 65 5.54 -2.96 -5.82
CA MET A 65 5.19 -2.67 -4.43
C MET A 65 5.05 -3.94 -3.59
N ILE A 66 4.40 -4.98 -4.12
CA ILE A 66 4.24 -6.26 -3.41
C ILE A 66 5.58 -6.95 -3.23
N ASP A 67 6.42 -7.00 -4.26
CA ASP A 67 7.76 -7.58 -4.16
C ASP A 67 8.59 -6.92 -3.04
N LEU A 68 8.55 -5.58 -2.96
CA LEU A 68 9.19 -4.83 -1.86
C LEU A 68 8.62 -5.17 -0.48
N ILE A 69 7.30 -5.37 -0.37
CA ILE A 69 6.65 -5.74 0.90
C ILE A 69 7.05 -7.17 1.29
N LEU A 70 7.00 -8.12 0.35
CA LEU A 70 7.32 -9.52 0.60
C LEU A 70 8.79 -9.71 0.98
N GLU A 71 9.71 -8.95 0.36
CA GLU A 71 11.11 -8.90 0.75
C GLU A 71 11.26 -8.58 2.26
N VAL A 72 10.51 -7.60 2.75
CA VAL A 72 10.61 -7.16 4.15
C VAL A 72 9.80 -8.06 5.10
N GLU A 73 8.59 -8.48 4.74
CA GLU A 73 7.72 -9.27 5.62
C GLU A 73 8.23 -10.70 5.83
N TYR A 74 8.84 -11.33 4.81
CA TYR A 74 9.22 -12.74 4.87
C TYR A 74 10.73 -12.96 5.04
N TYR A 75 11.57 -12.00 4.64
CA TYR A 75 13.03 -12.17 4.70
C TYR A 75 13.72 -11.30 5.76
N SER A 76 12.99 -10.45 6.49
CA SER A 76 13.54 -9.77 7.67
C SER A 76 13.54 -10.73 8.87
N VAL A 77 14.63 -11.49 8.99
CA VAL A 77 14.97 -12.33 10.16
C VAL A 77 15.86 -11.56 11.12
#